data_AF-A0A2S9YE47-F1
#
_entry.id   AF-A0A2S9YE47-F1
#
_cell.length_a   1.000
_cell.length_b   1.000
_cell.length_c   1.000
_cell.angle_alpha   90.00
_cell.angle_beta   90.00
_cell.angle_gamma   90.00
#
_symmetry.space_group_name_H-M   'P 1'
#
loop_
_entity.id
_entity.type
_entity.pdbx_description
1 polymer ?
#
loop_
_entity_poly.entity_id
_entity_poly.type
_entity_poly.pdbx_seq_one_letter_code
_entity_poly.pdbx_strand_id
1 'polypeptide(L)'
;MGMPSKVSFEGKRELRWREISHCVVCYMEAEIEFADELWDQWMEAMGRPSITAVMICSWGPTQPSHQQWRRATRMMRDKQLAVAVVTEARHNLALAKAASWLGTNVSSHRWSQLGEACEFVGFDQERRLMTQATIVALRDRFGAVTDAVETGHDTTATQAVTGTAGPLFSASSELVFEHNKEIQEKLAEVQARFRERLAPSPD
;
A
#
# COMPACT_ATOMS: atom_id res chain seq x y z
N MET A 1 -36.56 1.15 -16.43
CA MET A 1 -35.36 0.37 -16.80
C MET A 1 -34.21 1.35 -16.94
N GLY A 2 -33.38 1.50 -15.90
CA GLY A 2 -32.19 2.36 -15.96
C GLY A 2 -31.04 1.60 -16.64
N MET A 3 -30.39 2.23 -17.62
CA MET A 3 -29.20 1.67 -18.26
C MET A 3 -28.08 1.45 -17.22
N PRO A 4 -27.25 0.41 -17.36
CA PRO A 4 -26.05 0.28 -16.55
C PRO A 4 -25.14 1.47 -16.86
N SER A 5 -24.95 2.35 -15.87
CA SER A 5 -24.07 3.50 -15.97
C SER A 5 -22.69 3.03 -16.42
N LYS A 6 -22.23 3.54 -17.57
CA LYS A 6 -20.87 3.40 -18.06
C LYS A 6 -19.93 3.75 -16.89
N VAL A 7 -19.23 2.75 -16.37
CA VAL A 7 -18.36 2.92 -15.20
C VAL A 7 -17.24 3.88 -15.58
N SER A 8 -17.37 5.15 -15.19
CA SER A 8 -16.32 6.15 -15.33
C SER A 8 -15.18 5.76 -14.40
N PHE A 9 -14.01 5.59 -15.00
CA PHE A 9 -12.76 5.31 -14.32
C PHE A 9 -11.79 6.40 -14.79
N GLU A 10 -10.96 6.87 -13.87
CA GLU A 10 -9.92 7.87 -14.14
C GLU A 10 -8.55 7.23 -13.86
N GLY A 11 -7.66 7.25 -14.85
CA GLY A 11 -6.26 6.87 -14.71
C GLY A 11 -5.67 6.01 -15.84
N LYS A 12 -4.46 5.46 -15.61
CA LYS A 12 -3.69 4.59 -16.53
C LYS A 12 -3.31 3.27 -15.84
N ARG A 13 -2.46 2.44 -16.46
CA ARG A 13 -2.08 1.13 -15.87
C ARG A 13 -1.37 1.33 -14.53
N GLU A 14 -0.46 2.28 -14.42
CA GLU A 14 0.36 2.50 -13.23
C GLU A 14 -0.44 2.96 -12.00
N LEU A 15 -1.43 3.84 -12.16
CA LEU A 15 -2.28 4.35 -11.08
C LEU A 15 -3.71 4.51 -11.57
N ARG A 16 -4.62 3.92 -10.80
CA ARG A 16 -6.04 3.76 -11.12
C ARG A 16 -6.86 4.27 -9.96
N TRP A 17 -7.86 5.12 -10.15
CA TRP A 17 -8.80 5.44 -9.07
C TRP A 17 -10.26 5.58 -9.51
N ARG A 18 -11.13 5.55 -8.50
CA ARG A 18 -12.55 5.83 -8.63
C ARG A 18 -13.08 6.46 -7.35
N GLU A 19 -13.99 7.41 -7.50
CA GLU A 19 -14.74 7.96 -6.39
C GLU A 19 -15.97 7.11 -6.11
N ILE A 20 -16.15 6.71 -4.85
CA ILE A 20 -17.28 5.93 -4.37
C ILE A 20 -17.83 6.64 -3.14
N SER A 21 -18.94 7.36 -3.32
CA SER A 21 -19.55 8.18 -2.25
C SER A 21 -18.56 9.21 -1.71
N HIS A 22 -18.07 9.03 -0.48
CA HIS A 22 -17.16 9.93 0.24
C HIS A 22 -15.71 9.46 0.22
N CYS A 23 -15.42 8.38 -0.50
CA CYS A 23 -14.11 7.73 -0.52
C CYS A 23 -13.52 7.74 -1.93
N VAL A 24 -12.25 8.11 -2.05
CA VAL A 24 -11.46 7.82 -3.25
C VAL A 24 -10.80 6.46 -3.06
N VAL A 25 -11.09 5.53 -3.96
CA VAL A 25 -10.44 4.22 -3.99
C VAL A 25 -9.41 4.23 -5.11
N CYS A 26 -8.15 3.96 -4.80
CA CYS A 26 -7.12 3.79 -5.81
C CYS A 26 -6.49 2.39 -5.77
N TYR A 27 -6.06 1.93 -6.93
CA TYR A 27 -5.18 0.79 -7.10
C TYR A 27 -3.86 1.28 -7.72
N MET A 28 -2.75 0.97 -7.06
CA MET A 28 -1.39 1.28 -7.48
C MET A 28 -0.73 0.02 -8.00
N GLU A 29 -0.24 0.06 -9.23
CA GLU A 29 0.50 -1.06 -9.82
C GLU A 29 1.85 -1.24 -9.13
N ALA A 30 2.23 -2.49 -8.89
CA ALA A 30 3.48 -2.81 -8.22
C ALA A 30 4.66 -2.56 -9.16
N GLU A 31 5.78 -2.08 -8.60
CA GLU A 31 7.06 -1.92 -9.32
C GLU A 31 6.99 -1.03 -10.58
N ILE A 32 5.99 -0.14 -10.66
CA ILE A 32 5.87 0.84 -11.74
C ILE A 32 5.97 2.25 -11.15
N GLU A 33 6.75 3.11 -11.80
CA GLU A 33 6.82 4.54 -11.49
C GLU A 33 5.49 5.23 -11.84
N PHE A 34 5.01 6.10 -10.95
CA PHE A 34 3.80 6.88 -11.17
C PHE A 34 4.14 8.20 -11.85
N ALA A 35 3.62 8.42 -13.05
CA ALA A 35 3.74 9.70 -13.75
C ALA A 35 3.19 10.85 -12.88
N ASP A 36 3.91 11.97 -12.83
CA ASP A 36 3.55 13.09 -11.96
C ASP A 36 2.18 13.69 -12.31
N GLU A 37 1.84 13.80 -13.60
CA GLU A 37 0.52 14.32 -14.01
C GLU A 37 -0.62 13.41 -13.52
N LEU A 38 -0.39 12.11 -13.51
CA LEU A 38 -1.37 11.13 -13.05
C LEU A 38 -1.51 11.16 -11.53
N TRP A 39 -0.39 11.32 -10.83
CA TRP A 39 -0.38 11.52 -9.38
C TRP A 39 -1.12 12.80 -8.99
N ASP A 40 -0.91 13.89 -9.74
CA ASP A 40 -1.56 15.18 -9.51
C ASP A 40 -3.08 15.10 -9.68
N GLN A 41 -3.57 14.39 -10.70
CA GLN A 41 -5.00 14.15 -10.90
C GLN A 41 -5.62 13.34 -9.75
N TRP A 42 -4.94 12.29 -9.29
CA TRP A 42 -5.38 11.53 -8.12
C TRP A 42 -5.42 12.39 -6.85
N MET A 43 -4.40 13.22 -6.65
CA MET A 43 -4.33 14.17 -5.53
C MET A 43 -5.45 15.23 -5.61
N GLU A 44 -5.81 15.69 -6.80
CA GLU A 44 -6.94 16.59 -7.01
C GLU A 44 -8.27 15.93 -6.59
N ALA A 45 -8.48 14.66 -6.99
CA ALA A 45 -9.65 13.88 -6.59
C ALA A 45 -9.74 13.76 -5.05
N MET A 46 -8.65 13.38 -4.37
CA MET A 46 -8.61 13.38 -2.90
C MET A 46 -8.81 14.77 -2.27
N GLY A 47 -8.40 15.82 -3.00
CA GLY A 47 -8.52 17.22 -2.62
C GLY A 47 -9.97 17.71 -2.56
N ARG A 48 -10.93 17.04 -3.20
CA ARG A 48 -12.33 17.46 -3.26
C ARG A 48 -12.98 17.54 -1.86
N PRO A 49 -13.87 18.53 -1.59
CA PRO A 49 -14.48 18.69 -0.26
C PRO A 49 -15.38 17.53 0.18
N SER A 50 -15.98 16.81 -0.76
CA SER A 50 -16.84 15.64 -0.49
C SER A 50 -16.07 14.39 -0.06
N ILE A 51 -14.74 14.39 -0.20
CA ILE A 51 -13.90 13.25 0.11
C ILE A 51 -13.40 13.34 1.55
N THR A 52 -13.80 12.36 2.35
CA THR A 52 -13.43 12.22 3.76
C THR A 52 -12.64 10.93 4.04
N ALA A 53 -12.52 10.04 3.05
CA ALA A 53 -11.73 8.82 3.16
C ALA A 53 -10.97 8.49 1.87
N VAL A 54 -9.92 7.68 2.00
CA VAL A 54 -9.19 7.12 0.86
C VAL A 54 -8.83 5.66 1.13
N MET A 55 -8.98 4.81 0.12
CA MET A 55 -8.45 3.46 0.12
C MET A 55 -7.29 3.38 -0.89
N ILE A 56 -6.13 2.96 -0.43
CA ILE A 56 -4.93 2.77 -1.24
C ILE A 56 -4.68 1.27 -1.34
N CYS A 57 -4.99 0.70 -2.49
CA CYS A 57 -4.87 -0.72 -2.76
C CYS A 57 -3.65 -1.01 -3.64
N SER A 58 -2.97 -2.11 -3.38
CA SER A 58 -1.86 -2.59 -4.22
C SER A 58 -1.66 -4.08 -3.94
N TRP A 59 -1.27 -4.89 -4.93
CA TRP A 59 -0.88 -6.28 -4.62
C TRP A 59 0.56 -6.33 -4.11
N GLY A 60 1.50 -5.85 -4.92
CA GLY A 60 2.93 -5.81 -4.64
C GLY A 60 3.47 -4.45 -4.15
N PRO A 61 4.81 -4.33 -4.00
CA PRO A 61 5.44 -3.11 -3.50
C PRO A 61 5.25 -1.95 -4.47
N THR A 62 4.83 -0.80 -3.95
CA THR A 62 4.72 0.44 -4.72
C THR A 62 5.93 1.32 -4.45
N GLN A 63 6.28 2.17 -5.42
CA GLN A 63 7.46 3.04 -5.32
C GLN A 63 7.09 4.50 -5.64
N PRO A 64 6.22 5.15 -4.84
CA PRO A 64 6.02 6.58 -5.00
C PRO A 64 7.33 7.31 -4.74
N SER A 65 7.59 8.39 -5.49
CA SER A 65 8.76 9.22 -5.21
C SER A 65 8.66 9.82 -3.80
N HIS A 66 9.79 10.19 -3.20
CA HIS A 66 9.80 10.81 -1.87
C HIS A 66 8.95 12.09 -1.81
N GLN A 67 8.92 12.87 -2.89
CA GLN A 67 8.07 14.07 -3.00
C GLN A 67 6.58 13.71 -3.06
N GLN A 68 6.23 12.73 -3.90
CA GLN A 68 4.87 12.21 -4.03
C GLN A 68 4.34 11.71 -2.67
N TRP A 69 5.11 10.87 -1.98
CA TRP A 69 4.77 10.35 -0.66
C TRP A 69 4.56 11.46 0.37
N ARG A 70 5.51 12.39 0.51
CA ARG A 70 5.37 13.51 1.47
C ARG A 70 4.16 14.38 1.20
N ARG A 71 3.86 14.66 -0.08
CA ARG A 71 2.71 15.48 -0.47
C ARG A 71 1.39 14.78 -0.15
N ALA A 72 1.28 13.48 -0.45
CA ALA A 72 0.11 12.68 -0.14
C ALA A 72 -0.14 12.56 1.36
N THR A 73 0.88 12.18 2.15
CA THR A 73 0.75 12.07 3.61
C THR A 73 0.38 13.40 4.26
N ARG A 74 0.98 14.51 3.81
CA ARG A 74 0.62 15.85 4.28
C ARG A 74 -0.85 16.15 4.00
N MET A 75 -1.32 15.94 2.76
CA MET A 75 -2.71 16.18 2.40
C MET A 75 -3.68 15.32 3.23
N MET A 76 -3.41 14.02 3.36
CA MET A 76 -4.27 13.10 4.14
C MET A 76 -4.37 13.52 5.60
N ARG A 77 -3.24 13.93 6.21
CA ARG A 77 -3.20 14.43 7.58
C ARG A 77 -3.95 15.76 7.72
N ASP A 78 -3.64 16.74 6.87
CA ASP A 78 -4.19 18.09 6.98
C ASP A 78 -5.71 18.10 6.76
N LYS A 79 -6.23 17.19 5.90
CA LYS A 79 -7.67 16.97 5.71
C LYS A 79 -8.30 15.97 6.68
N GLN A 80 -7.51 15.37 7.57
CA GLN A 80 -7.96 14.33 8.51
C GLN A 80 -8.70 13.16 7.83
N LEU A 81 -8.23 12.73 6.66
CA LEU A 81 -8.86 11.63 5.93
C LEU A 81 -8.70 10.31 6.69
N ALA A 82 -9.73 9.48 6.68
CA ALA A 82 -9.60 8.06 7.03
C ALA A 82 -8.90 7.32 5.88
N VAL A 83 -7.73 6.74 6.14
CA VAL A 83 -6.92 6.08 5.11
C VAL A 83 -6.83 4.57 5.36
N ALA A 84 -7.37 3.75 4.47
CA ALA A 84 -7.11 2.31 4.50
C ALA A 84 -6.05 1.95 3.46
N VAL A 85 -4.98 1.28 3.87
CA VAL A 85 -3.98 0.68 2.96
C VAL A 85 -4.24 -0.81 2.87
N VAL A 86 -4.55 -1.31 1.67
CA VAL A 86 -4.81 -2.74 1.41
C VAL A 86 -3.70 -3.30 0.53
N THR A 87 -2.89 -4.20 1.08
CA THR A 87 -1.70 -4.68 0.38
C THR A 87 -1.17 -6.02 0.88
N GLU A 88 -0.52 -6.79 0.01
CA GLU A 88 0.28 -7.94 0.41
C GLU A 88 1.77 -7.60 0.69
N ALA A 89 2.22 -6.43 0.25
CA ALA A 89 3.62 -6.05 0.33
C ALA A 89 3.99 -5.47 1.70
N ARG A 90 5.00 -6.08 2.36
CA ARG A 90 5.56 -5.59 3.62
C ARG A 90 6.09 -4.15 3.53
N HIS A 91 6.64 -3.78 2.38
CA HIS A 91 7.12 -2.42 2.11
C HIS A 91 5.99 -1.38 2.29
N ASN A 92 4.83 -1.63 1.69
CA ASN A 92 3.69 -0.72 1.74
C ASN A 92 3.10 -0.64 3.15
N LEU A 93 3.09 -1.75 3.90
CA LEU A 93 2.72 -1.76 5.33
C LEU A 93 3.67 -0.88 6.17
N ALA A 94 4.98 -0.91 5.88
CA ALA A 94 5.95 -0.04 6.55
C ALA A 94 5.72 1.44 6.22
N LEU A 95 5.41 1.77 4.96
CA LEU A 95 5.05 3.13 4.55
C LEU A 95 3.77 3.62 5.26
N ALA A 96 2.75 2.77 5.37
CA ALA A 96 1.52 3.09 6.10
C ALA A 96 1.80 3.34 7.59
N LYS A 97 2.64 2.51 8.22
CA LYS A 97 3.07 2.72 9.61
C LYS A 97 3.87 4.02 9.78
N ALA A 98 4.73 4.37 8.81
CA ALA A 98 5.44 5.64 8.84
C ALA A 98 4.46 6.84 8.73
N ALA A 99 3.44 6.73 7.87
CA ALA A 99 2.40 7.75 7.75
C ALA A 99 1.58 7.91 9.06
N SER A 100 1.31 6.83 9.78
CA SER A 100 0.62 6.92 11.08
C SER A 100 1.44 7.66 12.14
N TRP A 101 2.77 7.46 12.17
CA TRP A 101 3.67 8.24 13.03
C TRP A 101 3.69 9.73 12.69
N LEU A 102 3.40 10.09 11.44
CA LEU A 102 3.26 11.47 11.00
C LEU A 102 1.87 12.08 11.28
N GLY A 103 0.99 11.32 11.95
CA GLY A 103 -0.33 11.77 12.38
C GLY A 103 -1.47 11.51 11.38
N THR A 104 -1.23 10.77 10.30
CA THR A 104 -2.31 10.36 9.40
C THR A 104 -3.16 9.27 10.06
N ASN A 105 -4.49 9.39 9.98
CA ASN A 105 -5.42 8.35 10.45
C ASN A 105 -5.44 7.18 9.45
N VAL A 106 -4.42 6.32 9.52
CA VAL A 106 -4.22 5.21 8.59
C VAL A 106 -4.32 3.86 9.28
N SER A 107 -5.05 2.94 8.66
CA SER A 107 -5.10 1.52 9.01
C SER A 107 -4.58 0.68 7.85
N SER A 108 -3.90 -0.41 8.15
CA SER A 108 -3.31 -1.31 7.14
C SER A 108 -3.97 -2.67 7.20
N HIS A 109 -4.30 -3.24 6.04
CA HIS A 109 -5.06 -4.47 5.90
C HIS A 109 -4.45 -5.34 4.80
N ARG A 110 -4.60 -6.66 4.94
CA ARG A 110 -4.37 -7.62 3.85
C ARG A 110 -5.56 -7.64 2.89
N TRP A 111 -5.40 -8.21 1.70
CA TRP A 111 -6.52 -8.35 0.76
C TRP A 111 -7.63 -9.26 1.30
N SER A 112 -7.27 -10.27 2.11
CA SER A 112 -8.24 -11.10 2.85
C SER A 112 -9.10 -10.30 3.83
N GLN A 113 -8.64 -9.12 4.23
CA GLN A 113 -9.31 -8.21 5.18
C GLN A 113 -9.98 -7.03 4.46
N LEU A 114 -10.25 -7.13 3.15
CA LEU A 114 -10.83 -6.03 2.37
C LEU A 114 -12.17 -5.53 2.96
N GLY A 115 -12.97 -6.43 3.54
CA GLY A 115 -14.21 -6.06 4.24
C GLY A 115 -13.98 -5.14 5.44
N GLU A 116 -12.96 -5.43 6.26
CA GLU A 116 -12.57 -4.59 7.41
C GLU A 116 -12.01 -3.24 6.96
N ALA A 117 -11.25 -3.22 5.85
CA ALA A 117 -10.75 -1.99 5.26
C ALA A 117 -11.90 -1.08 4.79
N CYS A 118 -12.92 -1.66 4.14
CA CYS A 118 -14.13 -0.93 3.73
C CYS A 118 -14.91 -0.40 4.95
N GLU A 119 -14.98 -1.16 6.04
CA GLU A 119 -15.59 -0.72 7.29
C GLU A 119 -14.86 0.47 7.90
N PHE A 120 -13.53 0.40 7.97
CA PHE A 120 -12.69 1.47 8.54
C PHE A 120 -12.91 2.82 7.84
N VAL A 121 -13.08 2.80 6.51
CA VAL A 121 -13.37 4.03 5.74
C VAL A 121 -14.85 4.43 5.75
N GLY A 122 -15.69 3.77 6.55
CA GLY A 122 -17.07 4.17 6.80
C GLY A 122 -18.10 3.65 5.79
N PHE A 123 -17.82 2.56 5.07
CA PHE A 123 -18.87 1.89 4.30
C PHE A 123 -19.76 1.03 5.22
N ASP A 124 -21.07 1.20 5.10
CA ASP A 124 -22.06 0.35 5.74
C ASP A 124 -22.06 -1.08 5.17
N GLN A 125 -22.70 -2.01 5.87
CA GLN A 125 -22.69 -3.43 5.51
C GLN A 125 -23.22 -3.69 4.08
N GLU A 126 -24.25 -2.95 3.64
CA GLU A 126 -24.84 -3.10 2.31
C GLU A 126 -23.86 -2.65 1.20
N ARG A 127 -23.21 -1.51 1.39
CA ARG A 127 -22.26 -0.95 0.43
C ARG A 127 -20.91 -1.66 0.44
N ARG A 128 -20.53 -2.33 1.54
CA ARG A 128 -19.26 -3.06 1.63
C ARG A 128 -19.11 -4.08 0.51
N LEU A 129 -20.13 -4.88 0.21
CA LEU A 129 -20.05 -5.92 -0.83
C LEU A 129 -19.87 -5.33 -2.23
N MET A 130 -20.65 -4.31 -2.57
CA MET A 130 -20.54 -3.62 -3.86
C MET A 130 -19.20 -2.90 -4.02
N THR A 131 -18.70 -2.31 -2.93
CA THR A 131 -17.40 -1.62 -2.90
C THR A 131 -16.26 -2.61 -3.06
N GLN A 132 -16.29 -3.75 -2.37
CA GLN A 132 -15.32 -4.83 -2.54
C GLN A 132 -15.26 -5.31 -3.99
N ALA A 133 -16.41 -5.58 -4.61
CA ALA A 133 -16.48 -5.96 -6.02
C ALA A 133 -15.89 -4.88 -6.95
N THR A 134 -16.12 -3.59 -6.64
CA THR A 134 -15.56 -2.47 -7.40
C THR A 134 -14.04 -2.40 -7.25
N ILE A 135 -13.50 -2.63 -6.06
CA ILE A 135 -12.06 -2.64 -5.79
C ILE A 135 -11.39 -3.80 -6.55
N VAL A 136 -11.98 -4.99 -6.52
CA VAL A 136 -11.48 -6.16 -7.27
C VAL A 136 -11.51 -5.89 -8.77
N ALA A 137 -12.60 -5.33 -9.29
CA ALA A 137 -12.68 -4.93 -10.69
C ALA A 137 -11.65 -3.86 -11.08
N LEU A 138 -11.31 -2.94 -10.16
CA LEU A 138 -10.27 -1.93 -10.36
C LEU A 138 -8.86 -2.55 -10.40
N ARG A 139 -8.60 -3.55 -9.54
CA ARG A 139 -7.37 -4.35 -9.51
C ARG A 139 -7.18 -5.10 -10.83
N ASP A 140 -8.17 -5.91 -11.21
CA ASP A 140 -8.05 -6.90 -12.28
C ASP A 140 -8.31 -6.34 -13.69
N ARG A 141 -8.49 -5.01 -13.81
CA ARG A 141 -8.83 -4.35 -15.08
C ARG A 141 -7.83 -4.63 -16.21
N PHE A 142 -6.56 -4.83 -15.88
CA PHE A 142 -5.48 -5.08 -16.85
C PHE A 142 -4.96 -6.53 -16.81
N GLY A 143 -5.77 -7.44 -16.27
CA GLY A 143 -5.42 -8.84 -16.04
C GLY A 143 -5.55 -9.21 -14.57
N ALA A 144 -5.79 -10.50 -14.31
CA ALA A 144 -5.83 -11.00 -12.95
C ALA A 144 -4.46 -10.83 -12.28
N VAL A 145 -4.44 -10.19 -11.10
CA VAL A 145 -3.20 -9.96 -10.35
C VAL A 145 -2.87 -11.12 -9.41
N THR A 146 -3.87 -11.93 -9.05
CA THR A 146 -3.68 -13.14 -8.26
C THR A 146 -3.21 -14.29 -9.14
N ASP A 147 -2.06 -14.88 -8.83
CA ASP A 147 -1.74 -16.21 -9.34
C ASP A 147 -2.80 -17.19 -8.84
N ALA A 148 -3.35 -18.02 -9.74
CA ALA A 148 -4.42 -18.98 -9.43
C ALA A 148 -4.04 -20.02 -8.36
N VAL A 149 -2.82 -19.97 -7.83
CA VAL A 149 -2.26 -20.90 -6.84
C VAL A 149 -2.56 -20.46 -5.40
N GLU A 150 -2.89 -19.19 -5.14
CA GLU A 150 -3.05 -18.67 -3.76
C GLU A 150 -4.50 -18.64 -3.22
N THR A 151 -5.50 -19.01 -4.03
CA THR A 151 -6.91 -19.14 -3.59
C THR A 151 -7.26 -20.51 -2.99
N GLY A 152 -6.27 -21.33 -2.66
CA GLY A 152 -6.46 -22.61 -1.99
C GLY A 152 -6.74 -22.45 -0.49
N HIS A 153 -8.02 -22.42 -0.11
CA HIS A 153 -8.44 -22.89 1.22
C HIS A 153 -7.95 -24.33 1.45
N ASP A 154 -7.57 -24.62 2.69
CA ASP A 154 -7.16 -25.93 3.20
C ASP A 154 -7.97 -27.09 2.60
N THR A 155 -7.30 -28.01 1.90
CA THR A 155 -7.74 -29.40 1.78
C THR A 155 -6.50 -30.30 1.69
N THR A 156 -6.23 -30.96 2.81
CA THR A 156 -5.47 -32.19 3.08
C THR A 156 -4.57 -32.80 1.98
N ALA A 157 -3.27 -32.89 2.31
CA ALA A 157 -2.27 -33.93 2.02
C ALA A 157 -2.14 -34.56 0.61
N THR A 158 -0.92 -34.51 0.03
CA THR A 158 -0.02 -35.68 -0.19
C THR A 158 1.28 -35.24 -0.91
N GLN A 159 2.40 -35.82 -0.49
CA GLN A 159 3.78 -35.62 -0.97
C GLN A 159 4.04 -36.05 -2.43
N ALA A 160 5.01 -35.41 -3.10
CA ALA A 160 6.19 -35.99 -3.78
C ALA A 160 6.81 -34.95 -4.75
N VAL A 161 7.96 -34.33 -4.45
CA VAL A 161 9.37 -34.74 -4.73
C VAL A 161 9.90 -34.33 -6.12
N THR A 162 11.00 -33.54 -6.06
CA THR A 162 12.14 -33.31 -7.01
C THR A 162 11.99 -32.46 -8.27
N GLY A 163 12.91 -31.48 -8.40
CA GLY A 163 13.27 -30.86 -9.69
C GLY A 163 14.10 -29.57 -9.64
N THR A 164 15.40 -29.69 -9.33
CA THR A 164 16.52 -28.80 -9.77
C THR A 164 16.37 -27.27 -9.71
N ALA A 165 16.93 -26.67 -8.65
CA ALA A 165 17.24 -25.24 -8.55
C ALA A 165 18.54 -24.89 -9.30
N GLY A 166 18.47 -23.94 -10.22
CA GLY A 166 19.61 -23.14 -10.69
C GLY A 166 19.49 -21.71 -10.14
N PRO A 167 20.60 -21.02 -9.80
CA PRO A 167 20.51 -19.73 -9.10
C PRO A 167 20.41 -18.57 -10.10
N LEU A 168 19.31 -17.80 -10.02
CA LEU A 168 19.14 -16.53 -10.76
C LEU A 168 18.70 -15.36 -9.86
N PHE A 169 18.72 -15.54 -8.53
CA PHE A 169 18.29 -14.52 -7.56
C PHE A 169 19.39 -14.02 -6.60
N SER A 170 20.66 -14.33 -6.87
CA SER A 170 21.74 -13.99 -5.92
C SER A 170 22.04 -12.48 -5.83
N ALA A 171 21.85 -11.72 -6.92
CA ALA A 171 22.28 -10.33 -6.98
C ALA A 171 21.38 -9.34 -6.20
N SER A 172 20.07 -9.62 -6.08
CA SER A 172 19.14 -8.72 -5.37
C SER A 172 19.15 -8.89 -3.85
N SER A 173 19.59 -10.07 -3.37
CA SER A 173 19.73 -10.33 -1.94
C SER A 173 20.95 -9.62 -1.36
N GLU A 174 22.07 -9.65 -2.09
CA GLU A 174 23.36 -9.10 -1.66
C GLU A 174 23.29 -7.59 -1.41
N LEU A 175 22.65 -6.84 -2.33
CA LEU A 175 22.40 -5.40 -2.18
C LEU A 175 21.51 -5.06 -0.97
N VAL A 176 20.52 -5.90 -0.65
CA VAL A 176 19.62 -5.70 0.50
C VAL A 176 20.33 -6.02 1.81
N PHE A 177 21.22 -7.02 1.83
CA PHE A 177 22.05 -7.34 2.99
C PHE A 177 23.10 -6.24 3.26
N GLU A 178 23.73 -5.69 2.22
CA GLU A 178 24.70 -4.60 2.36
C GLU A 178 24.04 -3.32 2.92
N HIS A 179 22.86 -2.96 2.43
CA HIS A 179 22.15 -1.77 2.92
C HIS A 179 21.66 -1.92 4.36
N ASN A 180 21.28 -3.14 4.78
CA ASN A 180 20.89 -3.41 6.17
C ASN A 180 22.10 -3.32 7.11
N LYS A 181 23.28 -3.78 6.67
CA LYS A 181 24.52 -3.71 7.45
C LYS A 181 24.96 -2.27 7.69
N GLU A 182 24.96 -1.42 6.67
CA GLU A 182 25.30 0.01 6.84
C GLU A 182 24.35 0.74 7.79
N ILE A 183 23.04 0.44 7.73
CA ILE A 183 22.06 1.03 8.63
C ILE A 183 22.32 0.60 10.07
N GLN A 184 22.61 -0.68 10.32
CA GLN A 184 22.91 -1.19 11.66
C GLN A 184 24.22 -0.62 12.22
N GLU A 185 25.25 -0.47 11.39
CA GLU A 185 26.53 0.14 11.80
C GLU A 185 26.36 1.60 12.19
N LYS A 186 25.62 2.40 11.39
CA LYS A 186 25.32 3.80 11.74
C LYS A 186 24.49 3.92 13.01
N LEU A 187 23.55 3.01 13.24
CA LEU A 187 22.74 3.00 14.46
C LEU A 187 23.58 2.68 15.70
N ALA A 188 24.52 1.73 15.60
CA ALA A 188 25.45 1.39 16.65
C ALA A 188 26.40 2.55 16.98
N GLU A 189 26.92 3.25 15.96
CA GLU A 189 27.78 4.42 16.13
C GLU A 189 27.05 5.57 16.85
N VAL A 190 25.80 5.85 16.46
CA VAL A 190 24.97 6.85 17.12
C VAL A 190 24.71 6.47 18.58
N GLN A 191 24.40 5.20 18.86
CA GLN A 191 24.18 4.72 20.23
C GLN A 191 25.45 4.81 21.11
N ALA A 192 26.63 4.51 20.55
CA ALA A 192 27.90 4.65 21.26
C ALA A 192 28.18 6.11 21.61
N ARG A 193 27.97 7.03 20.66
CA ARG A 193 28.16 8.47 20.88
C ARG A 193 27.22 9.05 21.93
N PHE A 194 25.99 8.53 22.01
CA PHE A 194 25.05 8.92 23.08
C PHE A 194 25.49 8.39 24.45
N ARG A 195 26.06 7.17 24.53
CA ARG A 195 26.59 6.64 25.79
C ARG A 195 27.79 7.43 26.30
N GLU A 196 28.72 7.83 25.42
CA GLU A 196 29.88 8.64 25.81
C GLU A 196 29.48 10.03 26.33
N ARG A 197 28.43 10.63 25.77
CA ARG A 197 27.89 11.92 26.25
C ARG A 197 27.16 11.82 27.59
N LEU A 198 26.71 10.64 27.96
CA LEU A 198 25.98 10.38 29.21
C LEU A 198 26.89 9.80 30.31
N ALA A 199 28.17 9.52 30.00
CA ALA A 199 29.12 9.09 31.00
C ALA A 199 29.53 10.30 31.87
N PRO A 200 29.32 10.26 33.20
CA PRO A 200 29.78 11.31 34.09
C PRO A 200 31.31 11.38 34.07
N SER A 201 31.85 12.60 34.05
CA SER A 201 33.30 12.83 34.14
C SER A 201 33.85 12.18 35.41
N PRO A 202 34.97 11.43 35.33
CA PRO A 202 35.67 11.01 36.52
C PRO A 202 36.35 12.24 37.14
N ASP A 203 35.88 12.64 38.32
CA ASP A 203 36.60 13.54 39.23
C ASP A 203 37.88 12.88 39.77
#